data_AF-A0A3C1DS50-F1
#
_entry.id   AF-A0A3C1DS50-F1
#
_cell.length_a   1.000
_cell.length_b   1.000
_cell.length_c   1.000
_cell.angle_alpha   90.00
_cell.angle_beta   90.00
_cell.angle_gamma   90.00
#
_symmetry.space_group_name_H-M   'P 1'
#
loop_
_entity.id
_entity.type
_entity.pdbx_description
1 polymer ?
#
loop_
_entity_poly.entity_id
_entity_poly.type
_entity_poly.pdbx_seq_one_letter_code
_entity_poly.pdbx_strand_id
1 'polypeptide(L)'
;MREWTTQELRVLRDYAGLGAIDLAHLLHRSPKAVKLIARRQGISLRRSDDDIPVGRLSAELLARIRANPGLAVCPMCGKRFARIPTTGMCRCCHLDALIDAHQESIEEQIRLRRLDKVRQDKSRMRVCDSCGRPFFPRTSSQSSVCRDCS
;
A
#
# COMPACT_ATOMS: atom_id res chain seq x y z
N MET A 1 -39.01 5.32 -8.55
CA MET A 1 -37.90 5.61 -7.60
C MET A 1 -37.11 4.32 -7.43
N ARG A 2 -35.79 4.30 -7.70
CA ARG A 2 -35.00 3.06 -7.61
C ARG A 2 -35.03 2.52 -6.17
N GLU A 3 -35.37 1.24 -6.01
CA GLU A 3 -35.46 0.57 -4.70
C GLU A 3 -34.12 0.52 -3.99
N TRP A 4 -34.16 0.39 -2.66
CA TRP A 4 -32.97 0.24 -1.82
C TRP A 4 -32.57 -1.22 -1.76
N THR A 5 -31.33 -1.53 -2.14
CA THR A 5 -30.83 -2.90 -2.07
C THR A 5 -30.44 -3.27 -0.64
N THR A 6 -30.44 -4.56 -0.31
CA THR A 6 -29.96 -5.06 1.00
C THR A 6 -28.51 -4.64 1.28
N GLN A 7 -27.69 -4.54 0.23
CA GLN A 7 -26.32 -4.04 0.32
C GLN A 7 -26.28 -2.55 0.65
N GLU A 8 -27.08 -1.70 -0.01
CA GLU A 8 -27.16 -0.26 0.30
C GLU A 8 -27.63 -0.03 1.74
N LEU A 9 -28.59 -0.82 2.24
CA LEU A 9 -29.05 -0.76 3.62
C LEU A 9 -27.98 -1.20 4.63
N ARG A 10 -27.17 -2.20 4.29
CA ARG A 10 -26.03 -2.62 5.11
C ARG A 10 -25.00 -1.50 5.22
N VAL A 11 -24.61 -0.92 4.08
CA VAL A 11 -23.67 0.21 4.02
C VAL A 11 -24.19 1.39 4.83
N LEU A 12 -25.49 1.69 4.75
CA LEU A 12 -26.11 2.74 5.54
C LEU A 12 -25.94 2.52 7.06
N ARG A 13 -26.06 1.27 7.53
CA ARG A 13 -25.86 0.94 8.96
C ARG A 13 -24.40 1.05 9.36
N ASP A 14 -23.52 0.42 8.59
CA ASP A 14 -22.10 0.32 8.94
C ASP A 14 -21.42 1.71 8.86
N TYR A 15 -21.84 2.56 7.91
CA TYR A 15 -21.24 3.87 7.63
C TYR A 15 -22.10 5.05 8.11
N ALA A 16 -23.09 4.80 8.97
CA ALA A 16 -24.00 5.83 9.49
C ALA A 16 -23.26 7.04 10.10
N GLY A 17 -22.14 6.76 10.77
CA GLY A 17 -21.26 7.75 11.38
C GLY A 17 -20.72 8.78 10.39
N LEU A 18 -20.59 8.50 9.09
CA LEU A 18 -20.09 9.50 8.12
C LEU A 18 -21.01 10.72 8.00
N GLY A 19 -22.29 10.51 8.23
CA GLY A 19 -23.33 11.51 8.03
C GLY A 19 -23.92 11.48 6.61
N ALA A 20 -25.03 12.20 6.47
CA ALA A 20 -25.91 12.06 5.30
C ALA A 20 -25.28 12.47 3.96
N ILE A 21 -24.35 13.44 3.96
CA ILE A 21 -23.74 13.97 2.72
C ILE A 21 -22.73 12.96 2.17
N ASP A 22 -21.82 12.50 3.01
CA ASP A 22 -20.78 11.53 2.62
C ASP A 22 -21.42 10.19 2.19
N LEU A 23 -22.45 9.73 2.92
CA LEU A 23 -23.23 8.55 2.52
C LEU A 23 -23.96 8.72 1.19
N ALA A 24 -24.44 9.92 0.88
CA ALA A 24 -25.10 10.22 -0.38
C ALA A 24 -24.13 10.09 -1.56
N HIS A 25 -22.91 10.61 -1.41
CA HIS A 25 -21.84 10.42 -2.39
C HIS A 25 -21.46 8.94 -2.55
N LEU A 26 -21.30 8.22 -1.45
CA LEU A 26 -20.93 6.80 -1.43
C LEU A 26 -21.96 5.89 -2.12
N LEU A 27 -23.25 6.17 -1.90
CA LEU A 27 -24.36 5.37 -2.41
C LEU A 27 -24.90 5.87 -3.76
N HIS A 28 -24.36 6.98 -4.28
CA HIS A 28 -24.89 7.68 -5.46
C HIS A 28 -26.40 7.97 -5.34
N ARG A 29 -26.83 8.41 -4.16
CA ARG A 29 -28.22 8.80 -3.85
C ARG A 29 -28.26 10.25 -3.40
N SER A 30 -29.45 10.86 -3.38
CA SER A 30 -29.59 12.20 -2.82
C SER A 30 -29.52 12.15 -1.28
N PRO A 31 -28.98 13.20 -0.61
CA PRO A 31 -28.97 13.28 0.86
C PRO A 31 -30.36 13.16 1.48
N LYS A 32 -31.41 13.64 0.79
CA LYS A 32 -32.80 13.51 1.22
C LYS A 32 -33.26 12.05 1.25
N ALA A 33 -32.90 11.26 0.23
CA ALA A 33 -33.22 9.83 0.19
C ALA A 33 -32.51 9.08 1.33
N VAL A 34 -31.23 9.37 1.58
CA VAL A 34 -30.45 8.80 2.69
C VAL A 34 -31.10 9.10 4.04
N LYS A 35 -31.46 10.36 4.30
CA LYS A 35 -32.14 10.78 5.55
C LYS A 35 -33.49 10.06 5.74
N LEU A 36 -34.27 9.94 4.67
CA LEU A 36 -35.58 9.28 4.73
C LEU A 36 -35.44 7.81 5.09
N ILE A 37 -34.53 7.09 4.43
CA ILE A 37 -34.35 5.66 4.68
C ILE A 37 -33.73 5.42 6.08
N ALA A 38 -32.80 6.27 6.52
CA ALA A 38 -32.18 6.15 7.84
C ALA A 38 -33.23 6.32 8.94
N ARG A 39 -34.13 7.31 8.81
CA ARG A 39 -35.26 7.49 9.72
C ARG A 39 -36.17 6.27 9.76
N ARG A 40 -36.50 5.67 8.60
CA ARG A 40 -37.32 4.46 8.52
C ARG A 40 -36.66 3.24 9.17
N GLN A 41 -35.33 3.17 9.14
CA GLN A 41 -34.55 2.08 9.70
C GLN A 41 -34.11 2.34 11.16
N GLY A 42 -34.45 3.49 11.74
CA GLY A 42 -34.00 3.86 13.10
C GLY A 42 -32.50 4.12 13.22
N ILE A 43 -31.83 4.50 12.12
CA ILE A 43 -30.38 4.71 12.08
C ILE A 43 -30.05 6.19 12.32
N SER A 44 -29.21 6.47 13.31
CA SER A 44 -28.68 7.82 13.55
C SER A 44 -27.62 8.17 12.52
N LEU A 45 -27.78 9.30 11.82
CA LEU A 45 -26.78 9.85 10.90
C LEU A 45 -25.89 10.91 11.56
N ARG A 46 -25.84 10.95 12.89
CA ARG A 46 -24.95 11.86 13.62
C ARG A 46 -23.51 11.46 13.33
N ARG A 47 -22.66 12.46 13.08
CA ARG A 47 -21.23 12.19 12.93
C ARG A 47 -20.65 11.67 14.23
N SER A 48 -20.03 10.48 14.18
CA SER A 48 -19.25 9.91 15.28
C SER A 48 -17.85 9.55 14.81
N ASP A 49 -16.89 9.56 15.75
CA ASP A 49 -15.50 9.20 15.50
C ASP A 49 -15.25 7.70 15.69
N ASP A 50 -16.32 6.91 15.82
CA ASP A 50 -16.21 5.47 16.01
C ASP A 50 -15.62 4.78 14.79
N ASP A 51 -14.82 3.75 15.05
CA ASP A 51 -14.26 2.89 14.02
C ASP A 51 -15.38 2.20 13.25
N ILE A 52 -15.47 2.51 11.96
CA ILE A 52 -16.37 1.80 11.06
C ILE A 52 -15.77 0.40 10.83
N PRO A 53 -16.50 -0.70 11.08
CA PRO A 53 -15.99 -2.05 10.85
C PRO A 53 -15.97 -2.36 9.35
N VAL A 54 -14.77 -2.32 8.76
CA VAL A 54 -14.60 -2.36 7.29
C VAL A 54 -14.32 -3.74 6.72
N GLY A 55 -14.18 -4.76 7.57
CA GLY A 55 -13.80 -6.11 7.15
C GLY A 55 -14.74 -6.80 6.15
N ARG A 56 -15.88 -6.18 5.79
CA ARG A 56 -16.88 -6.72 4.86
C ARG A 56 -17.17 -5.83 3.66
N LEU A 57 -16.29 -4.88 3.32
CA LEU A 57 -16.49 -4.09 2.11
C LEU A 57 -16.35 -4.93 0.84
N SER A 58 -17.30 -4.76 -0.08
CA SER A 58 -17.14 -5.25 -1.44
C SER A 58 -16.06 -4.43 -2.18
N ALA A 59 -15.37 -5.06 -3.13
CA ALA A 59 -14.40 -4.39 -3.99
C ALA A 59 -15.00 -3.15 -4.71
N GLU A 60 -16.27 -3.23 -5.08
CA GLU A 60 -17.00 -2.12 -5.70
C GLU A 60 -17.13 -0.91 -4.77
N LEU A 61 -17.41 -1.13 -3.48
CA LEU A 61 -17.55 -0.04 -2.52
C LEU A 61 -16.20 0.62 -2.23
N LEU A 62 -15.12 -0.15 -2.15
CA LEU A 62 -13.76 0.39 -2.07
C LEU A 62 -13.41 1.22 -3.31
N ALA A 63 -13.79 0.76 -4.51
CA ALA A 63 -13.58 1.53 -5.73
C ALA A 63 -14.32 2.89 -5.69
N ARG A 64 -15.56 2.91 -5.17
CA ARG A 64 -16.32 4.16 -4.99
C ARG A 64 -15.68 5.10 -3.97
N ILE A 65 -15.15 4.56 -2.87
CA ILE A 65 -14.41 5.34 -1.88
C ILE A 65 -13.19 5.98 -2.53
N ARG A 66 -12.40 5.20 -3.29
CA ARG A 66 -11.21 5.70 -3.99
C ARG A 66 -11.55 6.78 -5.02
N ALA A 67 -12.69 6.67 -5.69
CA ALA A 67 -13.17 7.67 -6.64
C ALA A 67 -13.62 8.99 -5.98
N ASN A 68 -13.81 9.02 -4.65
CA ASN A 68 -14.29 10.19 -3.91
C ASN A 68 -13.33 10.55 -2.75
N PRO A 69 -12.18 11.18 -3.03
CA PRO A 69 -11.17 11.48 -2.02
C PRO A 69 -11.65 12.45 -0.92
N GLY A 70 -12.72 13.22 -1.17
CA GLY A 70 -13.34 14.12 -0.20
C GLY A 70 -14.13 13.45 0.92
N LEU A 71 -14.43 12.15 0.82
CA LEU A 71 -15.12 11.41 1.88
C LEU A 71 -14.26 11.33 3.13
N ALA A 72 -14.81 11.40 4.33
CA ALA A 72 -14.02 11.25 5.56
C ALA A 72 -13.62 9.80 5.87
N VAL A 73 -13.07 9.04 4.91
CA VAL A 73 -12.63 7.64 5.05
C VAL A 73 -11.29 7.38 4.36
N CYS A 74 -10.53 6.39 4.81
CA CYS A 74 -9.29 5.98 4.15
C CYS A 74 -9.59 5.33 2.79
N PRO A 75 -8.89 5.70 1.70
CA PRO A 75 -9.10 5.11 0.37
C PRO A 75 -8.61 3.66 0.23
N MET A 76 -7.69 3.23 1.11
CA MET A 76 -7.11 1.89 1.05
C MET A 76 -8.00 0.87 1.75
N CYS A 77 -8.33 1.14 3.01
CA CYS A 77 -9.04 0.21 3.87
C CYS A 77 -10.46 0.66 4.23
N GLY A 78 -10.97 1.79 3.72
CA GLY A 78 -12.30 2.33 4.01
C GLY A 78 -12.55 2.78 5.46
N LYS A 79 -11.55 2.71 6.35
CA LYS A 79 -11.69 3.08 7.77
C LYS A 79 -11.70 4.59 7.96
N ARG A 80 -12.56 5.07 8.84
CA ARG A 80 -12.63 6.48 9.24
C ARG A 80 -11.65 6.73 10.39
N PHE A 81 -10.42 7.10 10.06
CA PHE A 81 -9.42 7.53 11.05
C PHE A 81 -8.99 8.96 10.77
N ALA A 82 -8.31 9.58 11.75
CA ALA A 82 -7.52 10.79 11.54
C ALA A 82 -6.62 10.59 10.31
N ARG A 83 -6.96 11.30 9.23
CA ARG A 83 -6.23 11.23 7.97
C ARG A 83 -4.89 11.90 8.16
N ILE A 84 -3.85 11.26 7.66
CA ILE A 84 -2.56 11.92 7.54
C ILE A 84 -2.69 12.96 6.42
N PRO A 85 -2.48 14.26 6.69
CA PRO A 85 -2.80 15.32 5.73
C PRO A 85 -2.12 15.16 4.38
N THR A 86 -0.91 14.59 4.36
CA THR A 86 -0.12 14.42 3.14
C THR A 86 -0.65 13.32 2.22
N THR A 87 -1.20 12.23 2.76
CA THR A 87 -1.59 11.05 1.96
C THR A 87 -3.10 10.81 1.93
N GLY A 88 -3.87 11.43 2.83
CA GLY A 88 -5.30 11.16 2.99
C GLY A 88 -5.62 9.74 3.49
N MET A 89 -4.60 8.95 3.83
CA MET A 89 -4.74 7.61 4.38
C MET A 89 -4.88 7.63 5.90
N CYS A 90 -5.40 6.55 6.45
CA CYS A 90 -5.32 6.34 7.90
C CYS A 90 -3.88 6.03 8.31
N ARG A 91 -3.60 6.21 9.60
CA ARG A 91 -2.27 5.92 10.18
C ARG A 91 -1.78 4.50 9.86
N CYS A 92 -2.62 3.48 10.00
CA CYS A 92 -2.23 2.09 9.69
C CYS A 92 -1.80 1.92 8.24
N CYS A 93 -2.68 2.23 7.27
CA CYS A 93 -2.36 2.06 5.85
C CYS A 93 -1.21 2.96 5.39
N HIS A 94 -1.03 4.13 6.01
CA HIS A 94 0.13 4.96 5.72
C HIS A 94 1.43 4.34 6.23
N LEU A 95 1.44 3.80 7.45
CA LEU A 95 2.61 3.11 7.99
C LEU A 95 2.94 1.86 7.17
N ASP A 96 1.93 1.07 6.79
CA ASP A 96 2.12 -0.08 5.91
C ASP A 96 2.76 0.34 4.57
N ALA A 97 2.24 1.41 3.94
CA ALA A 97 2.82 1.94 2.71
C ALA A 97 4.27 2.44 2.88
N LEU A 98 4.61 3.03 4.04
CA LEU A 98 5.98 3.42 4.36
C LEU A 98 6.90 2.21 4.56
N ILE A 99 6.40 1.14 5.18
CA ILE A 99 7.13 -0.11 5.35
C ILE A 99 7.44 -0.71 3.98
N ASP A 100 6.44 -0.81 3.10
CA ASP A 100 6.59 -1.35 1.75
C ASP A 100 7.65 -0.55 0.95
N ALA A 101 7.53 0.78 0.94
CA ALA A 101 8.49 1.65 0.26
C ALA A 101 9.92 1.52 0.85
N HIS A 102 10.04 1.28 2.16
CA HIS A 102 11.33 1.05 2.78
C HIS A 102 11.93 -0.30 2.39
N GLN A 103 11.11 -1.34 2.29
CA GLN A 103 11.54 -2.66 1.84
C GLN A 103 12.06 -2.62 0.40
N GLU A 104 11.37 -1.93 -0.51
CA GLU A 104 11.84 -1.72 -1.89
C GLU A 104 13.21 -1.03 -1.93
N SER A 105 13.42 -0.01 -1.07
CA SER A 105 14.71 0.68 -0.96
C SER A 105 15.82 -0.24 -0.46
N ILE A 106 15.54 -1.10 0.53
CA ILE A 106 16.50 -2.11 1.02
C ILE A 106 16.86 -3.10 -0.10
N GLU A 107 15.86 -3.60 -0.82
CA GLU A 107 16.07 -4.56 -1.91
C GLU A 107 16.95 -3.97 -3.02
N GLU A 108 16.72 -2.71 -3.38
CA GLU A 108 17.55 -2.00 -4.33
C GLU A 108 19.00 -1.87 -3.84
N GLN A 109 19.21 -1.50 -2.57
CA GLN A 109 20.55 -1.43 -1.99
C GLN A 109 21.28 -2.79 -2.00
N ILE A 110 20.56 -3.88 -1.69
CA ILE A 110 21.11 -5.24 -1.76
C ILE A 110 21.50 -5.57 -3.20
N ARG A 111 20.65 -5.24 -4.19
CA ARG A 111 20.92 -5.45 -5.62
C ARG A 111 22.18 -4.72 -6.06
N LEU A 112 22.33 -3.44 -5.69
CA LEU A 112 23.50 -2.63 -6.01
C LEU A 112 24.78 -3.20 -5.38
N ARG A 113 24.74 -3.58 -4.10
CA ARG A 113 25.90 -4.23 -3.43
C ARG A 113 26.32 -5.53 -4.11
N ARG A 114 25.36 -6.35 -4.57
CA ARG A 114 25.65 -7.57 -5.32
C ARG A 114 26.32 -7.25 -6.65
N LEU A 115 25.84 -6.25 -7.36
CA LEU A 115 26.38 -5.81 -8.63
C LEU A 115 27.80 -5.25 -8.48
N ASP A 116 28.04 -4.44 -7.45
CA ASP A 116 29.36 -3.91 -7.15
C ASP A 116 30.34 -5.01 -6.75
N LYS A 117 29.88 -6.04 -6.01
CA LYS A 117 30.70 -7.22 -5.75
C LYS A 117 31.11 -7.92 -7.04
N VAL A 118 30.18 -8.16 -7.97
CA VAL A 118 30.50 -8.77 -9.28
C VAL A 118 31.48 -7.91 -10.08
N ARG A 119 31.32 -6.58 -10.06
CA ARG A 119 32.26 -5.64 -10.69
C ARG A 119 33.64 -5.70 -10.07
N GLN A 120 33.72 -5.72 -8.75
CA GLN A 120 34.98 -5.84 -8.00
C GLN A 120 35.65 -7.18 -8.31
N ASP A 121 34.90 -8.28 -8.27
CA ASP A 121 35.41 -9.61 -8.59
C ASP A 121 35.94 -9.65 -10.03
N LYS A 122 35.18 -9.13 -11.00
CA LYS A 122 35.64 -9.02 -12.39
C LYS A 122 36.91 -8.18 -12.52
N SER A 123 37.01 -7.05 -11.81
CA SER A 123 38.17 -6.16 -11.83
C SER A 123 39.41 -6.79 -11.18
N ARG A 124 39.21 -7.63 -10.16
CA ARG A 124 40.28 -8.35 -9.44
C ARG A 124 40.71 -9.65 -10.12
N MET A 125 39.85 -10.22 -10.96
CA MET A 125 40.16 -11.42 -11.72
C MET A 125 41.37 -11.17 -12.63
N ARG A 126 42.26 -12.16 -12.68
CA ARG A 126 43.43 -12.18 -13.56
C ARG A 126 43.39 -13.47 -14.36
N VAL A 127 44.07 -13.49 -15.51
CA VAL A 127 44.27 -14.70 -16.30
C VAL A 127 45.67 -15.22 -15.99
N CYS A 128 45.81 -16.52 -15.76
CA CYS A 128 47.11 -17.13 -15.51
C CYS A 128 47.93 -17.21 -16.80
N ASP A 129 49.16 -16.72 -16.77
CA ASP A 129 50.07 -16.76 -17.93
C ASP A 129 50.43 -18.19 -18.37
N SER A 130 50.45 -19.15 -17.44
CA SER A 130 50.86 -20.54 -17.71
C SER A 130 49.73 -21.40 -18.29
N CYS A 131 48.54 -21.36 -17.69
CA CYS A 131 47.42 -22.23 -18.07
C CYS A 131 46.22 -21.51 -18.70
N GLY A 132 46.25 -20.17 -18.79
CA GLY A 132 45.18 -19.36 -19.36
C GLY A 132 43.88 -19.31 -18.54
N ARG A 133 43.84 -19.92 -17.34
CA ARG A 133 42.63 -19.96 -16.50
C ARG A 133 42.46 -18.66 -15.70
N PRO A 134 41.22 -18.18 -15.53
CA PRO A 134 40.95 -17.05 -14.65
C PRO A 134 41.18 -17.47 -13.18
N PHE A 135 41.84 -16.61 -12.41
CA PHE A 135 42.05 -16.82 -10.98
C PHE A 135 41.98 -15.50 -10.21
N PHE A 136 41.76 -15.61 -8.89
CA PHE A 136 41.79 -14.50 -7.97
C PHE A 136 43.12 -14.49 -7.20
N PRO A 137 43.96 -13.44 -7.31
CA PRO A 137 45.22 -13.37 -6.56
C PRO A 137 44.94 -13.25 -5.06
N ARG A 138 45.68 -14.03 -4.24
CA ARG A 138 45.52 -14.11 -2.78
C ARG A 138 46.04 -12.89 -2.03
N THR A 139 46.96 -12.16 -2.65
CA THR A 139 47.70 -11.04 -2.08
C THR A 139 47.73 -9.88 -3.07
N SER A 140 48.01 -8.66 -2.61
CA SER A 140 48.25 -7.49 -3.47
C SER A 140 49.49 -7.62 -4.38
N SER A 141 50.21 -8.74 -4.28
CA SER A 141 51.32 -9.08 -5.17
C SER A 141 50.85 -9.26 -6.61
N GLN A 142 51.60 -8.72 -7.56
CA GLN A 142 51.40 -8.83 -9.01
C GLN A 142 51.68 -10.26 -9.54
N SER A 143 51.19 -11.32 -8.87
CA SER A 143 51.41 -12.69 -9.36
C SER A 143 50.66 -12.87 -10.68
N SER A 144 51.36 -13.28 -11.72
CA SER A 144 50.76 -13.57 -13.03
C SER A 144 50.37 -15.04 -13.21
N VAL A 145 50.63 -15.88 -12.21
CA VAL A 145 50.41 -17.33 -12.25
C VAL A 145 49.43 -17.76 -11.15
N CYS A 146 48.55 -18.72 -11.45
CA CYS A 146 47.57 -19.25 -10.50
C CYS A 146 48.22 -20.24 -9.52
N ARG A 147 47.52 -20.55 -8.41
CA ARG A 147 48.04 -21.43 -7.34
C ARG A 147 48.41 -22.84 -7.81
N ASP A 148 47.72 -23.35 -8.82
CA ASP A 148 47.96 -24.69 -9.35
C ASP A 148 49.18 -24.74 -10.29
N CYS A 149 49.66 -23.58 -10.74
CA CYS A 149 50.82 -23.42 -11.61
C CYS A 149 52.00 -22.69 -10.94
N SER A 150 51.85 -22.31 -9.65
CA SER A 150 52.87 -21.60 -8.85
C SER A 150 53.77 -22.58 -8.10
#